data_AF-A0A3B0BCV1-F1
#
_entry.id   AF-A0A3B0BCV1-F1
#
_cell.length_a   1.000
_cell.length_b   1.000
_cell.length_c   1.000
_cell.angle_alpha   90.00
_cell.angle_beta   90.00
_cell.angle_gamma   90.00
#
_symmetry.space_group_name_H-M   'P 1'
#
loop_
_entity.id
_entity.type
_entity.pdbx_description
1 polymer ?
#
loop_
_entity_poly.entity_id
_entity_poly.type
_entity_poly.pdbx_seq_one_letter_code
_entity_poly.pdbx_strand_id
1 'polypeptide(L)'
;MDNRRAIAPVTAVLLFLTSALLALTGATAAPALAAAPFAAHSGTRAGTGPEPDTDPDAVDEGVDEAVDGAVNEAAERQRIVDRTTDALTTPKRFRLKPGGPVLRSVPGRPDRDTNYLGKGNSNANMNEYNGFARNPNARQWCGFFAAAMWGRRGVPADAGSSRAWRTGVGRRWHPYAAGRLPKPGDVLMWAGRGTAGHVGVVAAVSGTRVTTVEGNTGYHSDSIARQRYEWTGAGPVLKDRSKTIQGFASRF
;
A
#
# COMPACT_ATOMS: atom_id res chain seq x y z
N MET A 1 53.85 -28.42 -35.17
CA MET A 1 52.42 -28.75 -35.29
C MET A 1 51.65 -27.49 -34.93
N ASP A 2 51.41 -26.67 -35.94
CA ASP A 2 50.74 -25.36 -35.84
C ASP A 2 49.22 -25.53 -35.87
N ASN A 3 48.51 -24.95 -34.90
CA ASN A 3 47.05 -24.85 -34.89
C ASN A 3 46.64 -23.36 -34.90
N ARG A 4 46.66 -22.76 -36.10
CA ARG A 4 46.02 -21.46 -36.36
C ARG A 4 44.58 -21.70 -36.78
N ARG A 5 43.61 -21.38 -35.91
CA ARG A 5 42.19 -21.29 -36.29
C ARG A 5 41.91 -19.90 -36.87
N ALA A 6 41.43 -19.90 -38.11
CA ALA A 6 40.99 -18.73 -38.84
C ALA A 6 39.73 -18.12 -38.21
N ILE A 7 39.72 -16.80 -38.08
CA ILE A 7 38.54 -15.98 -37.72
C ILE A 7 38.03 -15.38 -39.03
N ALA A 8 36.78 -15.70 -39.40
CA ALA A 8 36.09 -15.05 -40.52
C ALA A 8 35.48 -13.71 -40.06
N PRO A 9 35.47 -12.66 -40.90
CA PRO A 9 34.85 -11.39 -40.56
C PRO A 9 33.33 -11.46 -40.80
N VAL A 10 32.55 -11.04 -39.80
CA VAL A 10 31.11 -10.81 -39.95
C VAL A 10 30.90 -9.38 -40.42
N THR A 11 30.38 -9.25 -41.64
CA THR A 11 29.99 -8.00 -42.28
C THR A 11 28.85 -7.34 -41.49
N ALA A 12 29.10 -6.16 -40.94
CA ALA A 12 28.08 -5.32 -40.32
C ALA A 12 27.28 -4.58 -41.41
N VAL A 13 26.00 -4.91 -41.55
CA VAL A 13 25.04 -4.14 -42.36
C VAL A 13 24.47 -3.04 -41.48
N LEU A 14 24.86 -1.80 -41.76
CA LEU A 14 24.36 -0.59 -41.12
C LEU A 14 23.06 -0.16 -41.83
N LEU A 15 21.90 -0.44 -41.24
CA LEU A 15 20.61 0.08 -41.71
C LEU A 15 20.30 1.40 -40.98
N PHE A 16 20.40 2.51 -41.68
CA PHE A 16 19.91 3.81 -41.22
C PHE A 16 18.38 3.84 -41.29
N LEU A 17 17.72 3.82 -40.14
CA LEU A 17 16.31 4.17 -39.99
C LEU A 17 16.20 5.67 -39.69
N THR A 18 15.74 6.43 -40.67
CA THR A 18 15.30 7.82 -40.52
C THR A 18 13.97 7.83 -39.77
N SER A 19 13.95 8.38 -38.55
CA SER A 19 12.71 8.67 -37.81
C SER A 19 12.43 10.16 -37.91
N ALA A 20 11.31 10.48 -38.56
CA ALA A 20 10.74 11.82 -38.64
C ALA A 20 10.19 12.24 -37.27
N LEU A 21 10.63 13.42 -36.82
CA LEU A 21 10.18 14.07 -35.59
C LEU A 21 8.92 14.91 -35.94
N LEU A 22 7.74 14.46 -35.53
CA LEU A 22 6.53 15.27 -35.56
C LEU A 22 6.18 15.69 -34.13
N ALA A 23 6.49 16.94 -33.80
CA ALA A 23 6.10 17.57 -32.54
C ALA A 23 4.66 18.08 -32.67
N LEU A 24 3.70 17.40 -32.03
CA LEU A 24 2.40 17.98 -31.70
C LEU A 24 2.46 18.55 -30.28
N THR A 25 2.48 19.87 -30.19
CA THR A 25 2.23 20.63 -28.96
C THR A 25 0.72 20.71 -28.75
N GLY A 26 0.20 19.88 -27.84
CA GLY A 26 -1.19 19.92 -27.38
C GLY A 26 -1.23 20.33 -25.91
N ALA A 27 -1.63 21.57 -25.66
CA ALA A 27 -1.96 22.09 -24.35
C ALA A 27 -3.34 21.57 -23.90
N THR A 28 -3.48 21.15 -22.64
CA THR A 28 -4.73 21.29 -21.88
C THR A 28 -4.50 21.33 -20.37
N ALA A 29 -4.87 22.50 -19.82
CA ALA A 29 -5.45 22.81 -18.52
C ALA A 29 -5.29 21.82 -17.34
N ALA A 30 -4.66 22.33 -16.27
CA ALA A 30 -4.85 21.86 -14.91
C ALA A 30 -6.24 22.32 -14.37
N PRO A 31 -6.97 21.49 -13.61
CA PRO A 31 -8.09 21.99 -12.84
C PRO A 31 -7.58 22.63 -11.54
N ALA A 32 -8.07 23.85 -11.29
CA ALA A 32 -7.88 24.59 -10.06
C ALA A 32 -8.50 23.85 -8.86
N LEU A 33 -7.76 23.78 -7.75
CA LEU A 33 -8.33 23.49 -6.44
C LEU A 33 -9.23 24.67 -6.04
N ALA A 34 -10.53 24.44 -6.02
CA ALA A 34 -11.47 25.31 -5.30
C ALA A 34 -11.47 24.89 -3.82
N ALA A 35 -10.89 25.74 -2.98
CA ALA A 35 -11.09 25.70 -1.54
C ALA A 35 -12.50 26.21 -1.21
N ALA A 36 -13.29 25.39 -0.52
CA ALA A 36 -14.56 25.84 0.06
C ALA A 36 -14.29 26.54 1.41
N PRO A 37 -14.98 27.66 1.73
CA PRO A 37 -14.83 28.34 3.01
C PRO A 37 -15.60 27.61 4.12
N PHE A 38 -14.94 27.46 5.27
CA PHE A 38 -15.57 27.12 6.54
C PHE A 38 -16.50 28.28 6.94
N ALA A 39 -17.81 28.05 6.93
CA ALA A 39 -18.78 28.94 7.57
C ALA A 39 -18.82 28.62 9.07
N ALA A 40 -18.45 29.61 9.87
CA ALA A 40 -18.68 29.63 11.31
C ALA A 40 -20.19 29.64 11.60
N HIS A 41 -20.63 28.86 12.58
CA HIS A 41 -21.92 29.05 13.24
C HIS A 41 -21.66 29.30 14.73
N SER A 42 -21.62 30.58 15.08
CA SER A 42 -21.83 31.06 16.44
C SER A 42 -23.33 31.14 16.67
N GLY A 43 -23.85 30.31 17.57
CA GLY A 43 -25.26 30.31 17.96
C GLY A 43 -25.39 30.22 19.47
N THR A 44 -25.29 31.37 20.14
CA THR A 44 -25.69 31.55 21.53
C THR A 44 -27.22 31.51 21.61
N ARG A 45 -27.80 30.66 22.47
CA ARG A 45 -29.21 30.80 22.87
C ARG A 45 -29.37 30.53 24.37
N ALA A 46 -29.78 31.58 25.07
CA ALA A 46 -30.29 31.54 26.44
C ALA A 46 -31.76 31.99 26.44
N GLY A 47 -32.57 31.43 27.35
CA GLY A 47 -33.96 31.80 27.65
C GLY A 47 -34.93 30.62 27.44
N THR A 48 -35.24 29.80 28.46
CA THR A 48 -36.26 29.95 29.54
C THR A 48 -37.71 29.98 29.07
N GLY A 49 -38.48 28.92 29.35
CA GLY A 49 -39.95 28.86 29.29
C GLY A 49 -40.47 27.42 29.41
N PRO A 50 -41.57 27.16 30.15
CA PRO A 50 -41.82 25.88 30.83
C PRO A 50 -42.52 24.80 29.99
N GLU A 51 -42.39 23.57 30.49
CA GLU A 51 -42.95 22.29 30.02
C GLU A 51 -44.46 22.30 29.76
N PRO A 52 -44.91 21.34 28.94
CA PRO A 52 -45.93 20.42 29.45
C PRO A 52 -45.53 18.95 29.32
N ASP A 53 -45.86 18.22 30.38
CA ASP A 53 -45.87 16.78 30.58
C ASP A 53 -45.97 15.91 29.32
N THR A 54 -44.87 15.20 29.01
CA THR A 54 -44.91 13.96 28.22
C THR A 54 -43.91 12.97 28.78
N ASP A 55 -44.47 11.96 29.47
CA ASP A 55 -44.11 10.54 29.49
C ASP A 55 -42.60 10.15 29.48
N PRO A 56 -41.99 9.77 30.63
CA PRO A 56 -40.54 9.52 30.72
C PRO A 56 -40.05 8.11 30.32
N ASP A 57 -40.88 7.23 29.73
CA ASP A 57 -40.51 5.81 29.54
C ASP A 57 -40.23 5.33 28.09
N ALA A 58 -39.85 6.22 27.17
CA ALA A 58 -39.33 5.83 25.87
C ALA A 58 -37.83 6.15 25.73
N VAL A 59 -36.99 5.30 26.31
CA VAL A 59 -35.55 5.25 26.02
C VAL A 59 -35.33 4.85 24.55
N ASP A 60 -35.11 5.85 23.70
CA ASP A 60 -34.52 5.71 22.37
C ASP A 60 -32.99 5.50 22.50
N GLU A 61 -32.61 4.33 23.00
CA GLU A 61 -31.22 3.86 22.98
C GLU A 61 -30.94 3.13 21.67
N GLY A 62 -30.58 3.87 20.62
CA GLY A 62 -30.26 3.21 19.34
C GLY A 62 -29.41 3.97 18.33
N VAL A 63 -29.19 5.29 18.49
CA VAL A 63 -28.67 6.09 17.39
C VAL A 63 -27.24 6.61 17.62
N ASP A 64 -26.80 6.77 18.87
CA ASP A 64 -25.51 7.44 19.17
C ASP A 64 -24.28 6.52 19.13
N GLU A 65 -24.38 5.24 19.53
CA GLU A 65 -23.21 4.32 19.50
C GLU A 65 -22.70 4.01 18.08
N ALA A 66 -23.61 3.96 17.09
CA ALA A 66 -23.25 3.65 15.72
C ALA A 66 -22.46 4.78 15.03
N VAL A 67 -22.76 6.03 15.39
CA VAL A 67 -22.08 7.21 14.85
C VAL A 67 -20.67 7.32 15.44
N ASP A 68 -20.52 7.11 16.74
CA ASP A 68 -19.21 7.12 17.41
C ASP A 68 -18.28 5.99 16.94
N GLY A 69 -18.85 4.79 16.72
CA GLY A 69 -18.13 3.66 16.12
C GLY A 69 -17.62 3.95 14.70
N ALA A 70 -18.45 4.57 13.87
CA ALA A 70 -18.09 4.94 12.48
C ALA A 70 -17.05 6.07 12.41
N VAL A 71 -17.14 7.08 13.30
CA VAL A 71 -16.15 8.16 13.41
C VAL A 71 -14.78 7.59 13.83
N ASN A 72 -14.76 6.59 14.71
CA ASN A 72 -13.53 5.91 15.11
C ASN A 72 -12.94 5.05 13.97
N GLU A 73 -13.78 4.36 13.18
CA GLU A 73 -13.32 3.62 11.99
C GLU A 73 -12.66 4.55 10.97
N ALA A 74 -13.34 5.62 10.55
CA ALA A 74 -12.84 6.54 9.54
C ALA A 74 -11.50 7.17 9.97
N ALA A 75 -11.41 7.63 11.23
CA ALA A 75 -10.19 8.19 11.78
C ALA A 75 -9.06 7.15 11.84
N GLU A 76 -9.33 5.91 12.23
CA GLU A 76 -8.31 4.86 12.26
C GLU A 76 -7.87 4.44 10.86
N ARG A 77 -8.77 4.38 9.87
CA ARG A 77 -8.41 4.17 8.45
C ARG A 77 -7.47 5.26 7.97
N GLN A 78 -7.77 6.52 8.27
CA GLN A 78 -6.89 7.64 7.92
C GLN A 78 -5.52 7.49 8.57
N ARG A 79 -5.44 7.15 9.87
CA ARG A 79 -4.16 6.89 10.55
C ARG A 79 -3.35 5.76 9.91
N ILE A 80 -4.01 4.71 9.40
CA ILE A 80 -3.34 3.64 8.66
C ILE A 80 -2.77 4.19 7.34
N VAL A 81 -3.55 4.98 6.60
CA VAL A 81 -3.12 5.62 5.34
C VAL A 81 -1.97 6.60 5.57
N ASP A 82 -2.01 7.38 6.66
CA ASP A 82 -0.95 8.34 7.00
C ASP A 82 0.36 7.60 7.31
N ARG A 83 0.33 6.56 8.16
CA ARG A 83 1.51 5.71 8.42
C ARG A 83 2.05 5.09 7.14
N THR A 84 1.15 4.64 6.26
CA THR A 84 1.46 4.03 4.97
C THR A 84 2.14 5.03 4.02
N THR A 85 1.67 6.26 4.02
CA THR A 85 2.23 7.34 3.19
C THR A 85 3.58 7.80 3.75
N ASP A 86 3.69 8.02 5.06
CA ASP A 86 4.96 8.33 5.74
C ASP A 86 6.03 7.25 5.51
N ALA A 87 5.62 5.98 5.48
CA ALA A 87 6.51 4.88 5.13
C ALA A 87 7.15 5.04 3.75
N LEU A 88 6.40 5.58 2.79
CA LEU A 88 6.85 5.83 1.42
C LEU A 88 7.67 7.13 1.29
N THR A 89 7.32 8.18 2.03
CA THR A 89 7.83 9.53 1.77
C THR A 89 8.93 9.98 2.73
N THR A 90 9.17 9.24 3.83
CA THR A 90 10.13 9.62 4.88
C THR A 90 11.28 8.62 4.99
N PRO A 91 12.54 9.06 5.26
CA PRO A 91 13.67 8.16 5.44
C PRO A 91 13.45 7.13 6.55
N LYS A 92 13.57 5.84 6.22
CA LYS A 92 13.37 4.70 7.14
C LYS A 92 14.68 4.02 7.46
N ARG A 93 14.75 3.42 8.64
CA ARG A 93 15.97 2.79 9.15
C ARG A 93 16.10 1.37 8.61
N PHE A 94 17.32 1.02 8.21
CA PHE A 94 17.66 -0.34 7.84
C PHE A 94 19.13 -0.67 8.14
N ARG A 95 19.48 -1.95 8.13
CA ARG A 95 20.86 -2.47 8.17
C ARG A 95 21.06 -3.40 6.98
N LEU A 96 22.31 -3.58 6.57
CA LEU A 96 22.69 -4.54 5.52
C LEU A 96 23.27 -5.85 6.09
N LYS A 97 23.55 -5.89 7.39
CA LYS A 97 24.04 -7.07 8.09
C LYS A 97 23.67 -7.04 9.58
N PRO A 98 23.56 -8.20 10.25
CA PRO A 98 23.36 -8.28 11.69
C PRO A 98 24.43 -7.48 12.45
N GLY A 99 24.01 -6.70 13.46
CA GLY A 99 24.91 -5.84 14.23
C GLY A 99 25.57 -4.70 13.45
N GLY A 100 25.26 -4.53 12.16
CA GLY A 100 25.81 -3.47 11.34
C GLY A 100 25.26 -2.09 11.67
N PRO A 101 25.86 -1.02 11.09
CA PRO A 101 25.37 0.34 11.28
C PRO A 101 23.94 0.49 10.77
N VAL A 102 23.17 1.35 11.45
CA VAL A 102 21.84 1.74 10.99
C VAL A 102 22.00 2.79 9.89
N LEU A 103 21.53 2.45 8.70
CA LEU A 103 21.44 3.31 7.53
C LEU A 103 20.03 3.92 7.44
N ARG A 104 19.91 4.96 6.61
CA ARG A 104 18.63 5.59 6.29
C ARG A 104 18.35 5.48 4.80
N SER A 105 17.12 5.12 4.45
CA SER A 105 16.67 5.09 3.06
C SER A 105 16.52 6.49 2.49
N VAL A 106 16.42 6.57 1.16
CA VAL A 106 16.17 7.82 0.45
C VAL A 106 14.83 7.70 -0.29
N PRO A 107 13.75 8.30 0.25
CA PRO A 107 12.47 8.39 -0.44
C PRO A 107 12.63 9.09 -1.80
N GLY A 108 11.79 8.71 -2.76
CA GLY A 108 11.86 9.26 -4.11
C GLY A 108 12.97 8.67 -4.97
N ARG A 109 13.65 7.60 -4.52
CA ARG A 109 14.68 6.89 -5.30
C ARG A 109 14.29 5.41 -5.50
N PRO A 110 14.36 4.90 -6.75
CA PRO A 110 14.78 5.60 -7.98
C PRO A 110 13.71 6.56 -8.54
N ASP A 111 12.48 6.53 -8.03
CA ASP A 111 11.38 7.37 -8.47
C ASP A 111 10.54 7.85 -7.27
N ARG A 112 9.68 8.84 -7.50
CA ARG A 112 8.79 9.45 -6.49
C ARG A 112 7.85 8.45 -5.80
N ASP A 113 7.64 7.29 -6.39
CA ASP A 113 6.73 6.25 -5.90
C ASP A 113 7.50 5.14 -5.17
N THR A 114 8.79 5.36 -4.82
CA THR A 114 9.65 4.38 -4.17
C THR A 114 10.43 4.96 -2.98
N ASN A 115 10.55 4.16 -1.92
CA ASN A 115 11.52 4.34 -0.84
C ASN A 115 12.44 3.12 -0.80
N TYR A 116 13.69 3.27 -1.23
CA TYR A 116 14.64 2.16 -1.33
C TYR A 116 15.45 1.98 -0.04
N LEU A 117 15.23 0.86 0.67
CA LEU A 117 15.92 0.53 1.91
C LEU A 117 17.06 -0.45 1.64
N GLY A 118 17.90 -0.21 0.63
CA GLY A 118 19.03 -1.08 0.28
C GLY A 118 20.24 -0.30 -0.22
N LYS A 119 21.30 -1.02 -0.62
CA LYS A 119 22.45 -0.43 -1.32
C LYS A 119 22.87 -1.34 -2.47
N GLY A 120 23.01 -0.77 -3.67
CA GLY A 120 23.52 -1.50 -4.84
C GLY A 120 22.75 -2.78 -5.18
N ASN A 121 21.42 -2.78 -5.01
CA ASN A 121 20.55 -3.95 -5.24
C ASN A 121 20.90 -5.18 -4.39
N SER A 122 21.25 -4.94 -3.12
CA SER A 122 21.77 -5.97 -2.21
C SER A 122 20.82 -7.12 -1.86
N ASN A 123 19.51 -6.87 -1.82
CA ASN A 123 18.51 -7.75 -1.20
C ASN A 123 18.81 -8.14 0.26
N ALA A 124 19.58 -7.31 0.95
CA ALA A 124 20.13 -7.62 2.28
C ALA A 124 19.44 -6.81 3.38
N ASN A 125 18.35 -6.10 3.07
CA ASN A 125 17.80 -5.16 4.03
C ASN A 125 17.22 -5.85 5.27
N MET A 126 17.55 -5.24 6.40
CA MET A 126 17.02 -5.58 7.72
C MET A 126 16.41 -4.27 8.21
N ASN A 127 15.10 -4.13 8.13
CA ASN A 127 14.43 -2.84 8.28
C ASN A 127 13.64 -2.78 9.59
N GLU A 128 13.19 -1.58 9.96
CA GLU A 128 12.47 -1.40 11.22
C GLU A 128 11.11 -2.11 11.28
N TYR A 129 10.50 -2.47 10.15
CA TYR A 129 9.21 -3.18 10.13
C TYR A 129 9.34 -4.64 10.58
N ASN A 130 10.44 -5.30 10.19
CA ASN A 130 10.78 -6.66 10.62
C ASN A 130 11.78 -6.69 11.79
N GLY A 131 11.88 -5.61 12.57
CA GLY A 131 12.69 -5.55 13.79
C GLY A 131 14.20 -5.66 13.56
N PHE A 132 14.68 -5.28 12.37
CA PHE A 132 16.04 -5.54 11.92
C PHE A 132 16.43 -7.02 12.01
N ALA A 133 15.46 -7.95 11.93
CA ALA A 133 15.79 -9.36 11.78
C ALA A 133 16.43 -9.56 10.40
N ARG A 134 17.56 -10.29 10.35
CA ARG A 134 18.10 -10.73 9.06
C ARG A 134 17.03 -11.60 8.52
N ASN A 135 16.41 -11.21 7.41
CA ASN A 135 15.33 -11.93 6.75
C ASN A 135 15.61 -13.46 6.80
N PRO A 136 15.16 -14.21 7.84
CA PRO A 136 15.92 -15.40 8.25
C PRO A 136 15.78 -16.57 7.29
N ASN A 137 14.93 -16.41 6.26
CA ASN A 137 14.51 -17.46 5.35
C ASN A 137 14.10 -16.90 3.97
N ALA A 138 14.64 -15.75 3.53
CA ALA A 138 14.09 -15.01 2.36
C ALA A 138 12.58 -14.66 2.48
N ARG A 139 12.06 -14.63 3.71
CA ARG A 139 10.72 -14.16 4.07
C ARG A 139 10.50 -12.73 3.57
N GLN A 140 9.57 -12.62 2.65
CA GLN A 140 9.01 -11.37 2.17
C GLN A 140 8.51 -10.56 3.38
N TRP A 141 9.04 -9.35 3.58
CA TRP A 141 8.71 -8.52 4.75
C TRP A 141 7.45 -7.67 4.54
N CYS A 142 6.74 -7.88 3.43
CA CYS A 142 5.47 -7.21 3.13
C CYS A 142 4.41 -7.43 4.21
N GLY A 143 4.34 -8.63 4.81
CA GLY A 143 3.46 -8.91 5.94
C GLY A 143 3.76 -8.07 7.18
N PHE A 144 5.03 -7.98 7.56
CA PHE A 144 5.46 -7.14 8.70
C PHE A 144 5.23 -5.65 8.44
N PHE A 145 5.43 -5.21 7.19
CA PHE A 145 5.09 -3.86 6.76
C PHE A 145 3.59 -3.59 6.95
N ALA A 146 2.72 -4.43 6.39
CA ALA A 146 1.27 -4.29 6.55
C ALA A 146 0.85 -4.30 8.04
N ALA A 147 1.47 -5.16 8.85
CA ALA A 147 1.24 -5.22 10.28
C ALA A 147 1.59 -3.91 10.98
N ALA A 148 2.72 -3.30 10.64
CA ALA A 148 3.13 -2.01 11.17
C ALA A 148 2.17 -0.89 10.76
N MET A 149 1.62 -0.93 9.55
CA MET A 149 0.62 0.06 9.10
C MET A 149 -0.70 -0.06 9.87
N TRP A 150 -1.07 -1.27 10.28
CA TRP A 150 -2.15 -1.51 11.25
C TRP A 150 -1.73 -1.24 12.71
N GLY A 151 -0.56 -0.66 12.97
CA GLY A 151 -0.09 -0.44 14.35
C GLY A 151 0.00 -1.72 15.17
N ARG A 152 0.21 -2.88 14.50
CA ARG A 152 0.26 -4.23 15.08
C ARG A 152 -1.01 -4.67 15.83
N ARG A 153 -2.15 -4.02 15.58
CA ARG A 153 -3.44 -4.36 16.19
C ARG A 153 -4.35 -5.07 15.20
N GLY A 154 -5.03 -6.12 15.65
CA GLY A 154 -5.91 -6.94 14.80
C GLY A 154 -5.16 -7.69 13.70
N VAL A 155 -3.84 -7.84 13.80
CA VAL A 155 -3.03 -8.58 12.81
C VAL A 155 -3.12 -10.09 13.10
N PRO A 156 -2.90 -10.97 12.10
CA PRO A 156 -2.80 -12.39 12.38
C PRO A 156 -1.56 -12.69 13.25
N ALA A 157 -1.57 -13.80 13.99
CA ALA A 157 -0.48 -14.18 14.90
C ALA A 157 0.89 -14.26 14.19
N ASP A 158 0.92 -14.82 12.97
CA ASP A 158 2.10 -14.77 12.09
C ASP A 158 1.96 -13.68 11.03
N ALA A 159 2.02 -12.42 11.46
CA ALA A 159 1.82 -11.27 10.58
C ALA A 159 2.87 -11.15 9.45
N GLY A 160 4.02 -11.80 9.58
CA GLY A 160 5.03 -11.87 8.53
C GLY A 160 4.61 -12.73 7.34
N SER A 161 3.71 -13.70 7.55
CA SER A 161 3.18 -14.56 6.50
C SER A 161 2.03 -13.87 5.76
N SER A 162 2.23 -13.58 4.47
CA SER A 162 1.17 -13.07 3.59
C SER A 162 -0.08 -13.95 3.62
N ARG A 163 0.06 -15.27 3.77
CA ARG A 163 -1.09 -16.20 3.82
C ARG A 163 -1.87 -16.09 5.12
N ALA A 164 -1.20 -15.77 6.23
CA ALA A 164 -1.86 -15.58 7.51
C ALA A 164 -2.83 -14.37 7.49
N TRP A 165 -2.64 -13.40 6.61
CA TRP A 165 -3.60 -12.30 6.42
C TRP A 165 -4.95 -12.76 5.84
N ARG A 166 -4.99 -13.91 5.18
CA ARG A 166 -6.25 -14.56 4.77
C ARG A 166 -6.83 -15.43 5.87
N THR A 167 -6.00 -16.26 6.51
CA THR A 167 -6.49 -17.33 7.40
C THR A 167 -6.59 -16.91 8.86
N GLY A 168 -5.83 -15.90 9.29
CA GLY A 168 -5.66 -15.52 10.69
C GLY A 168 -6.41 -14.26 11.12
N VAL A 169 -7.17 -13.62 10.24
CA VAL A 169 -7.99 -12.43 10.57
C VAL A 169 -9.47 -12.76 10.80
N GLY A 170 -9.89 -14.00 10.55
CA GLY A 170 -11.26 -14.48 10.80
C GLY A 170 -12.31 -13.79 9.91
N ARG A 171 -13.41 -13.34 10.51
CA ARG A 171 -14.56 -12.70 9.81
C ARG A 171 -14.20 -11.41 9.07
N ARG A 172 -13.04 -10.83 9.38
CA ARG A 172 -12.49 -9.64 8.74
C ARG A 172 -11.84 -9.89 7.38
N TRP A 173 -11.74 -11.17 6.98
CA TRP A 173 -11.33 -11.54 5.64
C TRP A 173 -12.50 -11.43 4.66
N HIS A 174 -12.22 -10.88 3.49
CA HIS A 174 -13.16 -10.72 2.41
C HIS A 174 -12.57 -11.34 1.15
N PRO A 175 -13.11 -12.48 0.67
CA PRO A 175 -12.69 -13.08 -0.58
C PRO A 175 -12.83 -12.07 -1.73
N TYR A 176 -11.93 -12.16 -2.71
CA TYR A 176 -11.99 -11.31 -3.88
C TYR A 176 -13.33 -11.47 -4.60
N ALA A 177 -13.95 -10.35 -4.91
CA ALA A 177 -15.08 -10.26 -5.83
C ALA A 177 -14.96 -8.94 -6.60
N ALA A 178 -15.17 -8.98 -7.92
CA ALA A 178 -15.05 -7.80 -8.77
C ALA A 178 -15.99 -6.65 -8.33
N GLY A 179 -17.18 -6.99 -7.85
CA GLY A 179 -18.16 -6.02 -7.35
C GLY A 179 -17.91 -5.52 -5.92
N ARG A 180 -16.86 -6.00 -5.24
CA ARG A 180 -16.55 -5.62 -3.86
C ARG A 180 -15.18 -4.97 -3.75
N LEU A 181 -15.16 -3.64 -3.77
CA LEU A 181 -13.95 -2.86 -3.59
C LEU A 181 -13.44 -2.92 -2.14
N PRO A 182 -12.11 -2.90 -1.93
CA PRO A 182 -11.53 -2.61 -0.63
C PRO A 182 -11.72 -1.13 -0.28
N LYS A 183 -11.47 -0.76 0.98
CA LYS A 183 -11.41 0.63 1.46
C LYS A 183 -9.96 1.02 1.78
N PRO A 184 -9.63 2.32 1.80
CA PRO A 184 -8.38 2.79 2.38
C PRO A 184 -8.15 2.22 3.80
N GLY A 185 -6.92 1.79 4.05
CA GLY A 185 -6.51 1.09 5.27
C GLY A 185 -6.67 -0.43 5.25
N ASP A 186 -7.37 -1.02 4.27
CA ASP A 186 -7.44 -2.49 4.11
C ASP A 186 -6.12 -3.07 3.60
N VAL A 187 -5.95 -4.38 3.77
CA VAL A 187 -4.76 -5.12 3.30
C VAL A 187 -5.16 -6.11 2.22
N LEU A 188 -4.69 -5.89 0.99
CA LEU A 188 -4.83 -6.83 -0.11
C LEU A 188 -3.91 -8.02 0.09
N MET A 189 -4.32 -9.19 -0.37
CA MET A 189 -3.49 -10.40 -0.33
C MET A 189 -3.56 -11.16 -1.64
N TRP A 190 -2.38 -11.48 -2.18
CA TRP A 190 -2.18 -12.32 -3.34
C TRP A 190 -1.50 -13.63 -2.93
N ALA A 191 -1.87 -14.72 -3.61
CA ALA A 191 -1.23 -16.02 -3.44
C ALA A 191 -0.64 -16.51 -4.77
N GLY A 192 0.58 -17.02 -4.71
CA GLY A 192 1.20 -17.79 -5.80
C GLY A 192 1.10 -19.30 -5.53
N ARG A 193 1.90 -20.08 -6.27
CA ARG A 193 2.04 -21.53 -6.00
C ARG A 193 2.72 -21.75 -4.64
N GLY A 194 2.23 -22.73 -3.87
CA GLY A 194 2.80 -23.12 -2.57
C GLY A 194 2.59 -22.06 -1.47
N THR A 195 3.67 -21.71 -0.76
CA THR A 195 3.67 -20.75 0.37
C THR A 195 3.97 -19.31 -0.05
N ALA A 196 4.29 -19.07 -1.33
CA ALA A 196 4.58 -17.73 -1.83
C ALA A 196 3.30 -16.87 -1.88
N GLY A 197 3.33 -15.70 -1.28
CA GLY A 197 2.21 -14.75 -1.29
C GLY A 197 2.70 -13.33 -1.04
N HIS A 198 1.88 -12.35 -1.37
CA HIS A 198 2.20 -10.93 -1.19
C HIS A 198 1.05 -10.21 -0.52
N VAL A 199 1.33 -9.13 0.19
CA VAL A 199 0.30 -8.25 0.75
C VAL A 199 0.65 -6.79 0.50
N GLY A 200 -0.38 -5.96 0.40
CA GLY A 200 -0.26 -4.52 0.16
C GLY A 200 -1.33 -3.74 0.88
N VAL A 201 -0.97 -2.59 1.44
CA VAL A 201 -1.92 -1.75 2.20
C VAL A 201 -2.56 -0.77 1.24
N VAL A 202 -3.90 -0.72 1.23
CA VAL A 202 -4.67 0.19 0.39
C VAL A 202 -4.52 1.62 0.92
N ALA A 203 -3.93 2.49 0.11
CA ALA A 203 -3.73 3.90 0.43
C ALA A 203 -4.85 4.78 -0.13
N ALA A 204 -5.43 4.41 -1.28
CA ALA A 204 -6.54 5.14 -1.89
C ALA A 204 -7.34 4.23 -2.83
N VAL A 205 -8.62 4.57 -3.02
CA VAL A 205 -9.51 3.94 -4.01
C VAL A 205 -10.26 5.05 -4.74
N SER A 206 -10.27 5.02 -6.07
CA SER A 206 -10.95 5.99 -6.93
C SER A 206 -11.59 5.26 -8.10
N GLY A 207 -12.92 5.15 -8.12
CA GLY A 207 -13.62 4.26 -9.04
C GLY A 207 -13.14 2.82 -8.87
N THR A 208 -12.74 2.17 -9.98
CA THR A 208 -12.14 0.83 -9.96
C THR A 208 -10.65 0.83 -9.66
N ARG A 209 -10.01 2.01 -9.57
CA ARG A 209 -8.58 2.11 -9.38
C ARG A 209 -8.21 2.03 -7.91
N VAL A 210 -7.42 1.02 -7.55
CA VAL A 210 -6.91 0.81 -6.19
C VAL A 210 -5.42 1.16 -6.15
N THR A 211 -5.06 2.08 -5.27
CA THR A 211 -3.67 2.44 -5.01
C THR A 211 -3.23 1.82 -3.69
N THR A 212 -2.14 1.07 -3.72
CA THR A 212 -1.52 0.49 -2.52
C THR A 212 -0.15 1.11 -2.28
N VAL A 213 0.34 0.97 -1.05
CA VAL A 213 1.76 1.06 -0.74
C VAL A 213 2.16 -0.21 -0.04
N GLU A 214 3.29 -0.75 -0.44
CA GLU A 214 3.64 -2.13 -0.17
C GLU A 214 5.12 -2.23 0.14
N GLY A 215 5.47 -3.04 1.13
CA GLY A 215 6.85 -3.44 1.37
C GLY A 215 7.28 -4.55 0.41
N ASN A 216 8.59 -4.71 0.24
CA ASN A 216 9.19 -5.81 -0.52
C ASN A 216 8.75 -5.85 -2.00
N THR A 217 8.62 -4.69 -2.64
CA THR A 217 8.16 -4.58 -4.04
C THR A 217 8.67 -3.31 -4.71
N GLY A 218 8.39 -3.15 -6.00
CA GLY A 218 8.74 -1.97 -6.80
C GLY A 218 10.05 -2.17 -7.56
N TYR A 219 10.93 -1.16 -7.49
CA TYR A 219 12.24 -1.20 -8.15
C TYR A 219 13.08 -2.43 -7.72
N HIS A 220 13.02 -2.77 -6.44
CA HIS A 220 13.76 -3.89 -5.85
C HIS A 220 12.99 -4.45 -4.64
N SER A 221 13.24 -5.69 -4.24
CA SER A 221 12.68 -6.30 -3.01
C SER A 221 13.12 -5.62 -1.70
N ASP A 222 14.07 -4.68 -1.77
CA ASP A 222 14.48 -3.86 -0.62
C ASP A 222 13.63 -2.58 -0.52
N SER A 223 12.63 -2.39 -1.39
CA SER A 223 11.85 -1.15 -1.46
C SER A 223 10.50 -1.25 -0.76
N ILE A 224 10.05 -0.09 -0.27
CA ILE A 224 8.63 0.23 -0.18
C ILE A 224 8.27 0.92 -1.49
N ALA A 225 7.15 0.55 -2.11
CA ALA A 225 6.69 1.23 -3.32
C ALA A 225 5.18 1.37 -3.37
N ARG A 226 4.74 2.43 -4.06
CA ARG A 226 3.34 2.62 -4.44
C ARG A 226 3.03 1.76 -5.65
N GLN A 227 1.91 1.05 -5.61
CA GLN A 227 1.38 0.30 -6.75
C GLN A 227 -0.03 0.78 -7.08
N ARG A 228 -0.44 0.60 -8.34
CA ARG A 228 -1.77 0.99 -8.83
C ARG A 228 -2.35 -0.19 -9.62
N TYR A 229 -3.54 -0.60 -9.25
CA TYR A 229 -4.23 -1.74 -9.83
C TYR A 229 -5.63 -1.36 -10.28
N GLU A 230 -6.13 -2.09 -11.27
CA GLU A 230 -7.55 -2.09 -11.60
C GLU A 230 -8.26 -3.21 -10.82
N TRP A 231 -9.39 -2.86 -10.22
CA TRP A 231 -10.26 -3.78 -9.49
C TRP A 231 -11.45 -4.17 -10.38
N THR A 232 -11.18 -4.97 -11.40
CA THR A 232 -12.19 -5.41 -12.37
C THR A 232 -11.92 -6.85 -12.77
N GLY A 233 -12.95 -7.57 -13.25
CA GLY A 233 -12.81 -8.92 -13.80
C GLY A 233 -12.07 -9.88 -12.86
N ALA A 234 -10.90 -10.37 -13.30
CA ALA A 234 -10.03 -11.27 -12.53
C ALA A 234 -9.26 -10.59 -11.37
N GLY A 235 -9.32 -9.26 -11.29
CA GLY A 235 -8.82 -8.44 -10.20
C GLY A 235 -7.37 -7.98 -10.35
N PRO A 236 -6.82 -7.34 -9.32
CA PRO A 236 -5.46 -6.81 -9.33
C PRO A 236 -4.40 -7.84 -9.68
N VAL A 237 -3.60 -7.53 -10.71
CA VAL A 237 -2.48 -8.38 -11.17
C VAL A 237 -1.15 -7.75 -10.76
N LEU A 238 -0.30 -8.50 -10.07
CA LEU A 238 1.06 -8.07 -9.75
C LEU A 238 1.92 -8.00 -11.03
N LYS A 239 2.95 -7.14 -11.03
CA LYS A 239 3.86 -6.95 -12.18
C LYS A 239 4.48 -8.26 -12.67
N ASP A 240 4.82 -9.17 -11.77
CA ASP A 240 5.41 -10.48 -12.08
C ASP A 240 4.41 -11.53 -12.58
N ARG A 241 3.09 -11.24 -12.52
CA ARG A 241 1.97 -12.12 -12.88
C ARG A 241 2.01 -13.52 -12.25
N SER A 242 2.82 -13.72 -11.22
CA SER A 242 3.05 -15.02 -10.59
C SER A 242 2.05 -15.36 -9.48
N LYS A 243 1.25 -14.36 -9.06
CA LYS A 243 0.32 -14.46 -7.93
C LYS A 243 -1.03 -13.89 -8.34
N THR A 244 -2.08 -14.51 -7.81
CA THR A 244 -3.47 -14.14 -8.05
C THR A 244 -4.03 -13.50 -6.80
N ILE A 245 -4.78 -12.42 -6.95
CA ILE A 245 -5.50 -11.79 -5.85
C ILE A 245 -6.42 -12.82 -5.19
N GLN A 246 -6.43 -12.86 -3.87
CA GLN A 246 -7.30 -13.74 -3.10
C GLN A 246 -8.44 -12.98 -2.43
N GLY A 247 -8.21 -11.69 -2.14
CA GLY A 247 -9.15 -10.84 -1.41
C GLY A 247 -8.41 -9.80 -0.59
N PHE A 248 -9.09 -9.31 0.45
CA PHE A 248 -8.53 -8.33 1.35
C PHE A 248 -8.98 -8.56 2.80
N ALA A 249 -8.16 -8.13 3.73
CA ALA A 249 -8.49 -8.05 5.15
C ALA A 249 -8.89 -6.62 5.49
N SER A 250 -10.07 -6.45 6.10
CA SER A 250 -10.47 -5.20 6.77
C SER A 250 -10.03 -5.25 8.22
N ARG A 251 -9.70 -4.11 8.83
CA ARG A 251 -9.49 -4.08 10.28
C ARG A 251 -10.81 -4.08 11.05
N PHE A 252 -11.87 -3.61 10.40
CA PHE A 252 -13.20 -3.33 10.95
C PHE A 252 -14.20 -4.31 10.35
#